data_AF-A0A928WD32-F1
#
_entry.id   AF-A0A928WD32-F1
#
_cell.length_a   1.000
_cell.length_b   1.000
_cell.length_c   1.000
_cell.angle_alpha   90.00
_cell.angle_beta   90.00
_cell.angle_gamma   90.00
#
_symmetry.space_group_name_H-M   'P 1'
#
loop_
_entity.id
_entity.type
_entity.pdbx_description
1 polymer ?
#
loop_
_entity_poly.entity_id
_entity_poly.type
_entity_poly.pdbx_seq_one_letter_code
_entity_poly.pdbx_strand_id
1 'polypeptide(L)'
;IQIELTHHPKVPVRIGVHIGDVVYDDEGIYGDAVNVASRIQSVGVAGSVMISDNVFNEIKNHPGIRVESCGEHALKNVSMPVNLYSLVYESASQNGKPLFDNDEEESAPGSSEQGLGSLKRGVSDMFRTSYRNHIELSAIADNKSNIMISINGIIISIMIATVPAQIASDSSLMLPTGLLLVSCMMSLIYSVLAARPRVSNEKVTLEDVRSNQSNILFFGNFYTMDRDDYVTGLEELMSDSDRLYNTMTRDLYSLGVVLSKKFKLLRVAYNIFMVGLVASVCSFLIVYLLN
;
A
#
# COMPACT_ATOMS: atom_id res chain seq x y z
N ILE A 1 27.87 -25.22 41.82
CA ILE A 1 28.25 -25.80 40.51
C ILE A 1 27.11 -26.64 39.91
N GLN A 2 26.78 -27.84 40.40
CA GLN A 2 25.74 -28.70 39.76
C GLN A 2 24.32 -28.10 39.75
N ILE A 3 23.94 -27.34 40.79
CA ILE A 3 22.63 -26.65 40.91
C ILE A 3 22.56 -25.38 40.02
N GLU A 4 23.71 -24.81 39.66
CA GLU A 4 23.79 -23.62 38.81
C GLU A 4 23.54 -23.97 37.33
N LEU A 5 23.87 -25.20 36.93
CA LEU A 5 23.68 -25.74 35.58
C LEU A 5 22.25 -26.25 35.30
N THR A 6 21.36 -26.27 36.30
CA THR A 6 19.93 -26.64 36.10
C THR A 6 19.05 -25.44 35.75
N HIS A 7 19.59 -24.23 35.79
CA HIS A 7 18.89 -23.03 35.34
C HIS A 7 19.25 -22.77 33.88
N HIS A 8 18.25 -22.55 33.02
CA HIS A 8 18.53 -22.13 31.64
C HIS A 8 19.42 -20.87 31.67
N PRO A 9 20.52 -20.83 30.91
CA PRO A 9 21.39 -19.67 30.90
C PRO A 9 20.59 -18.45 30.45
N LYS A 10 20.52 -17.43 31.30
CA LYS A 10 19.99 -16.12 30.91
C LYS A 10 21.05 -15.47 30.01
N VAL A 11 20.93 -15.68 28.71
CA VAL A 11 21.77 -15.01 27.71
C VAL A 11 21.12 -13.66 27.40
N PRO A 12 21.69 -12.52 27.82
CA PRO A 12 21.11 -11.22 27.53
C PRO A 12 21.35 -10.87 26.06
N VAL A 13 20.41 -11.29 25.20
CA VAL A 13 20.46 -11.07 23.75
C VAL A 13 20.28 -9.58 23.46
N ARG A 14 21.06 -9.06 22.51
CA ARG A 14 20.83 -7.75 21.89
C ARG A 14 20.04 -7.94 20.62
N ILE A 15 18.92 -7.26 20.49
CA ILE A 15 18.04 -7.36 19.30
C ILE A 15 17.92 -5.98 18.67
N GLY A 16 18.13 -5.90 17.36
CA GLY A 16 17.88 -4.71 16.55
C GLY A 16 16.80 -5.00 15.52
N VAL A 17 15.79 -4.14 15.43
CA VAL A 17 14.65 -4.30 14.54
C VAL A 17 14.54 -3.10 13.60
N HIS A 18 14.50 -3.39 12.31
CA HIS A 18 14.32 -2.40 11.25
C HIS A 18 13.36 -2.94 10.18
N ILE A 19 12.69 -2.04 9.47
CA ILE A 19 11.84 -2.36 8.34
C ILE A 19 12.27 -1.52 7.13
N GLY A 20 12.47 -2.22 6.01
CA GLY A 20 12.90 -1.65 4.74
C GLY A 20 12.96 -2.74 3.66
N ASP A 21 13.31 -2.35 2.44
CA ASP A 21 13.34 -3.24 1.29
C ASP A 21 14.55 -4.19 1.34
N VAL A 22 14.32 -5.45 0.96
CA VAL A 22 15.34 -6.50 0.88
C VAL A 22 15.17 -7.30 -0.41
N VAL A 23 16.28 -7.84 -0.92
CA VAL A 23 16.33 -8.79 -2.01
C VAL A 23 16.60 -10.18 -1.44
N TYR A 24 15.89 -11.19 -1.95
CA TYR A 24 16.03 -12.58 -1.55
C TYR A 24 16.43 -13.43 -2.75
N ASP A 25 17.43 -14.29 -2.56
CA ASP A 25 17.86 -15.30 -3.53
C ASP A 25 18.22 -16.63 -2.82
N ASP A 26 18.78 -17.58 -3.57
CA ASP A 26 19.19 -18.88 -3.04
C ASP A 26 20.40 -18.81 -2.08
N GLU A 27 21.12 -17.68 -2.03
CA GLU A 27 22.30 -17.45 -1.18
C GLU A 27 21.97 -16.68 0.11
N GLY A 28 20.85 -15.94 0.15
CA GLY A 28 20.34 -15.34 1.39
C GLY A 28 19.49 -14.08 1.21
N ILE A 29 19.49 -13.25 2.26
CA ILE A 29 18.79 -11.95 2.30
C ILE A 29 19.84 -10.84 2.23
N TYR A 30 19.71 -9.94 1.25
CA TYR A 30 20.60 -8.81 1.05
C TYR A 30 19.82 -7.50 0.93
N GLY A 31 20.46 -6.39 1.28
CA GLY A 31 19.89 -5.05 1.15
C GLY A 31 20.21 -4.14 2.33
N ASP A 32 19.99 -2.84 2.13
CA ASP A 32 20.29 -1.81 3.13
C ASP A 32 19.54 -2.05 4.44
N ALA A 33 18.32 -2.57 4.38
CA ALA A 33 17.53 -2.84 5.57
C ALA A 33 18.19 -3.86 6.53
N VAL A 34 18.87 -4.88 5.99
CA VAL A 34 19.61 -5.87 6.79
C VAL A 34 20.82 -5.22 7.46
N ASN A 35 21.54 -4.38 6.71
CA ASN A 35 22.68 -3.64 7.23
C ASN A 35 22.25 -2.71 8.37
N VAL A 36 21.19 -1.94 8.18
CA VAL A 36 20.65 -1.04 9.20
C VAL A 36 20.21 -1.82 10.45
N ALA A 37 19.46 -2.92 10.30
CA ALA A 37 19.04 -3.75 11.42
C ALA A 37 20.22 -4.26 12.26
N SER A 38 21.28 -4.73 11.59
CA SER A 38 22.50 -5.19 12.26
C SER A 38 23.22 -4.08 13.03
N ARG A 39 23.21 -2.86 12.51
CA ARG A 39 23.80 -1.68 13.17
C ARG A 39 22.99 -1.24 14.37
N ILE A 40 21.67 -1.24 14.26
CA ILE A 40 20.78 -0.98 15.39
C ILE A 40 21.02 -1.98 16.52
N GLN A 41 21.16 -3.27 16.18
CA GLN A 41 21.49 -4.31 17.15
C GLN A 41 22.82 -4.06 17.87
N SER A 42 23.82 -3.52 17.14
CA SER A 42 25.16 -3.28 17.70
C SER A 42 25.20 -2.12 18.71
N VAL A 43 24.27 -1.17 18.64
CA VAL A 43 24.19 -0.01 19.56
C VAL A 43 23.45 -0.35 20.85
N GLY A 44 22.58 -1.37 20.84
CA GLY A 44 21.83 -1.77 22.04
C GLY A 44 22.73 -2.39 23.11
N VAL A 45 22.39 -2.21 24.38
CA VAL A 45 23.02 -2.96 25.49
C VAL A 45 22.43 -4.37 25.62
N ALA A 46 23.15 -5.27 26.31
CA ALA A 46 22.73 -6.66 26.49
C ALA A 46 21.33 -6.76 27.13
N GLY A 47 20.42 -7.49 26.50
CA GLY A 47 19.02 -7.62 26.94
C GLY A 47 18.08 -6.54 26.40
N SER A 48 18.58 -5.56 25.64
CA SER A 48 17.74 -4.54 25.00
C SER A 48 17.19 -5.01 23.65
N VAL A 49 16.02 -4.48 23.31
CA VAL A 49 15.45 -4.55 21.96
C VAL A 49 15.35 -3.13 21.42
N MET A 50 16.20 -2.83 20.45
CA MET A 50 16.32 -1.53 19.80
C MET A 50 15.53 -1.54 18.50
N ILE A 51 14.77 -0.48 18.24
CA ILE A 51 13.96 -0.34 17.04
C ILE A 51 14.21 1.00 16.36
N SER A 52 14.18 1.01 15.02
CA SER A 52 14.21 2.26 14.24
C SER A 52 12.90 3.04 14.32
N ASP A 53 12.95 4.32 13.95
CA ASP A 53 11.80 5.20 13.66
C ASP A 53 10.75 4.57 12.73
N ASN A 54 11.17 3.85 11.68
CA ASN A 54 10.24 3.15 10.78
C ASN A 54 9.40 2.12 11.53
N VAL A 55 10.03 1.32 12.39
CA VAL A 55 9.35 0.28 13.18
C VAL A 55 8.49 0.94 14.26
N PHE A 56 9.01 1.96 14.94
CA PHE A 56 8.25 2.74 15.92
C PHE A 56 6.95 3.29 15.33
N ASN A 57 7.00 3.88 14.14
CA ASN A 57 5.83 4.45 13.48
C ASN A 57 4.74 3.42 13.18
N GLU A 58 5.11 2.18 12.93
CA GLU A 58 4.18 1.08 12.68
C GLU A 58 3.53 0.57 13.97
N ILE A 59 4.29 0.50 15.08
CA ILE A 59 3.84 -0.14 16.32
C ILE A 59 3.32 0.84 17.39
N LYS A 60 3.52 2.15 17.23
CA LYS A 60 3.19 3.18 18.25
C LYS A 60 1.74 3.19 18.73
N ASN A 61 0.80 2.67 17.92
CA ASN A 61 -0.62 2.62 18.25
C ASN A 61 -1.05 1.26 18.85
N HIS A 62 -0.14 0.31 19.03
CA HIS A 62 -0.48 -1.02 19.51
C HIS A 62 -0.59 -1.06 21.04
N PRO A 63 -1.75 -1.42 21.62
CA PRO A 63 -1.88 -1.54 23.06
C PRO A 63 -0.97 -2.67 23.58
N GLY A 64 -0.22 -2.39 24.65
CA GLY A 64 0.68 -3.37 25.29
C GLY A 64 2.15 -3.26 24.90
N ILE A 65 2.52 -2.38 23.97
CA ILE A 65 3.92 -2.13 23.60
C ILE A 65 4.32 -0.75 24.14
N ARG A 66 5.32 -0.70 25.03
CA ARG A 66 5.92 0.54 25.53
C ARG A 66 7.30 0.72 24.93
N VAL A 67 7.59 1.95 24.54
CA VAL A 67 8.83 2.33 23.86
C VAL A 67 9.34 3.66 24.42
N GLU A 68 10.66 3.75 24.60
CA GLU A 68 11.36 4.96 25.03
C GLU A 68 12.24 5.47 23.88
N SER A 69 12.27 6.79 23.67
CA SER A 69 13.11 7.39 22.65
C SER A 69 14.55 7.46 23.12
N CYS A 70 15.47 7.06 22.25
CA CYS A 70 16.91 7.08 22.47
C CYS A 70 17.61 8.19 21.67
N GLY A 71 16.91 8.85 20.74
CA GLY A 71 17.45 9.92 19.92
C GLY A 71 18.15 9.44 18.64
N GLU A 72 18.72 10.39 17.90
CA GLU A 72 19.38 10.15 16.62
C GLU A 72 20.78 9.55 16.78
N HIS A 73 21.06 8.51 16.01
CA HIS A 73 22.34 7.82 16.00
C HIS A 73 22.89 7.73 14.57
N ALA A 74 24.13 8.18 14.38
CA ALA A 74 24.85 7.97 13.14
C ALA A 74 25.34 6.51 13.07
N LEU A 75 24.89 5.75 12.08
CA LEU A 75 25.27 4.37 11.90
C LEU A 75 26.28 4.24 10.75
N LYS A 76 27.30 3.41 10.92
CA LYS A 76 28.33 3.20 9.90
C LYS A 76 27.70 2.69 8.60
N ASN A 77 28.02 3.35 7.49
CA ASN A 77 27.49 3.08 6.13
C ASN A 77 25.97 3.27 6.00
N VAL A 78 25.36 4.05 6.88
CA VAL A 78 23.99 4.53 6.72
C VAL A 78 24.08 6.03 6.43
N SER A 79 23.51 6.46 5.31
CA SER A 79 23.69 7.81 4.78
C SER A 79 23.15 8.92 5.67
N MET A 80 22.17 8.62 6.54
CA MET A 80 21.59 9.56 7.48
C MET A 80 21.50 8.97 8.89
N PRO A 81 21.56 9.79 9.94
CA PRO A 81 21.26 9.36 11.30
C PRO A 81 19.88 8.71 11.39
N VAL A 82 19.78 7.66 12.21
CA VAL A 82 18.54 6.93 12.46
C VAL A 82 18.09 7.25 13.88
N ASN A 83 16.84 7.68 14.04
CA ASN A 83 16.27 7.86 15.38
C ASN A 83 15.89 6.49 15.96
N LEU A 84 16.43 6.17 17.14
CA LEU A 84 16.28 4.87 17.78
C LEU A 84 15.35 4.93 18.98
N TYR A 85 14.70 3.81 19.25
CA TYR A 85 13.81 3.61 20.40
C TYR A 85 14.10 2.27 21.05
N SER A 86 13.93 2.19 22.37
CA SER A 86 14.07 0.95 23.13
C SER A 86 12.69 0.44 23.56
N LEU A 87 12.44 -0.85 23.40
CA LEU A 87 11.25 -1.50 23.95
C LEU A 87 11.40 -1.68 25.46
N VAL A 88 10.43 -1.17 26.21
CA VAL A 88 10.39 -1.28 27.66
C VAL A 88 9.53 -2.48 28.04
N TYR A 89 10.15 -3.49 28.65
CA TYR A 89 9.45 -4.62 29.25
C TYR A 89 9.48 -4.53 30.78
N GLU A 90 8.35 -4.85 31.42
CA GLU A 90 8.13 -4.62 32.86
C GLU A 90 9.01 -5.50 33.78
N SER A 91 9.79 -6.44 33.23
CA SER A 91 10.66 -7.34 34.00
C SER A 91 12.16 -7.05 33.91
N ALA A 92 12.58 -5.79 33.83
CA ALA A 92 14.00 -5.41 33.94
C ALA A 92 14.24 -4.16 34.80
N SER A 93 13.52 -4.05 35.93
CA SER A 93 14.02 -3.27 37.07
C SER A 93 15.12 -4.06 37.78
N GLN A 94 16.35 -4.03 37.27
CA GLN A 94 17.54 -4.18 38.11
C GLN A 94 18.62 -3.18 37.71
N ASN A 95 18.78 -2.19 38.59
CA ASN A 95 19.94 -1.32 38.76
C ASN A 95 20.31 -0.38 37.61
N GLY A 96 19.53 0.70 37.46
CA GLY A 96 20.00 2.10 37.43
C GLY A 96 21.19 2.50 36.55
N LYS A 97 21.61 1.69 35.58
CA LYS A 97 22.62 2.04 34.59
C LYS A 97 21.91 2.49 33.32
N PRO A 98 22.36 3.58 32.67
CA PRO A 98 21.83 3.97 31.38
C PRO A 98 21.98 2.82 30.38
N LEU A 99 20.97 2.63 29.52
CA LEU A 99 20.88 1.58 28.50
C LEU A 99 21.84 1.81 27.30
N PHE A 100 22.91 2.57 27.50
CA PHE A 100 23.80 3.05 26.43
C PHE A 100 25.27 2.94 26.82
N ASP A 101 26.11 2.63 25.84
CA ASP A 101 27.57 2.69 25.92
C ASP A 101 28.00 3.97 25.18
N ASN A 102 28.43 4.98 25.93
CA ASN A 102 28.82 6.30 25.41
C ASN A 102 30.34 6.36 25.26
N ASP A 103 30.89 5.71 24.25
CA ASP A 103 32.27 5.93 23.84
C ASP A 103 32.33 6.53 22.43
N GLU A 104 32.85 7.77 22.41
CA GLU A 104 33.38 8.55 21.28
C GLU A 104 32.39 9.35 20.41
N GLU A 105 32.12 10.58 20.88
CA GLU A 105 31.85 11.75 20.05
C GLU A 105 33.11 12.16 19.27
N GLU A 106 33.03 12.22 17.95
CA GLU A 106 33.80 13.18 17.17
C GLU A 106 32.80 14.03 16.36
N SER A 107 32.67 15.29 16.78
CA SER A 107 31.74 16.27 16.23
C SER A 107 32.34 16.94 14.99
N ALA A 108 31.63 16.85 13.85
CA ALA A 108 31.94 17.64 12.65
C ALA A 108 31.03 18.88 12.56
N PRO A 109 31.56 20.05 12.19
CA PRO A 109 30.78 21.29 12.06
C PRO A 109 30.12 21.41 10.67
N GLY A 110 28.87 21.92 10.61
CA GLY A 110 28.27 22.36 9.33
C GLY A 110 26.74 22.31 9.28
N SER A 111 26.07 23.32 9.84
CA SER A 111 24.61 23.43 10.00
C SER A 111 23.86 24.08 8.82
N SER A 112 24.11 23.67 7.56
CA SER A 112 23.32 24.16 6.42
C SER A 112 22.90 23.12 5.37
N GLU A 113 23.53 21.93 5.32
CA GLU A 113 23.12 20.86 4.39
C GLU A 113 22.08 19.89 4.96
N GLN A 114 21.98 19.77 6.29
CA GLN A 114 21.02 18.88 6.97
C GLN A 114 19.55 19.20 6.66
N GLY A 115 19.21 20.47 6.44
CA GLY A 115 17.83 20.88 6.12
C GLY A 115 17.41 20.53 4.69
N LEU A 116 18.33 20.55 3.74
CA LEU A 116 18.03 20.23 2.33
C LEU A 116 17.94 18.71 2.12
N GLY A 117 18.76 17.93 2.82
CA GLY A 117 18.69 16.47 2.84
C GLY A 117 17.41 15.94 3.48
N SER A 118 16.97 16.55 4.59
CA SER A 118 15.70 16.17 5.25
C SER A 118 14.48 16.55 4.41
N LEU A 119 14.51 17.70 3.71
CA LEU A 119 13.46 18.07 2.76
C LEU A 119 13.40 17.12 1.57
N LYS A 120 14.54 16.78 0.96
CA LYS A 120 14.61 15.81 -0.16
C LYS A 120 14.11 14.42 0.27
N ARG A 121 14.43 13.98 1.49
CA ARG A 121 13.90 12.75 2.08
C ARG A 121 12.41 12.83 2.35
N GLY A 122 11.92 13.93 2.92
CA GLY A 122 10.49 14.15 3.13
C GLY A 122 9.68 14.15 1.83
N VAL A 123 10.23 14.73 0.76
CA VAL A 123 9.64 14.67 -0.59
C VAL A 123 9.62 13.23 -1.12
N SER A 124 10.74 12.49 -1.00
CA SER A 124 10.81 11.07 -1.40
C SER A 124 9.81 10.21 -0.64
N ASP A 125 9.73 10.37 0.69
CA ASP A 125 8.77 9.67 1.54
C ASP A 125 7.32 10.04 1.18
N MET A 126 7.04 11.32 0.88
CA MET A 126 5.72 11.76 0.40
C MET A 126 5.33 11.06 -0.90
N PHE A 127 6.24 10.99 -1.88
CA PHE A 127 5.99 10.27 -3.13
C PHE A 127 5.76 8.79 -2.87
N ARG A 128 6.64 8.14 -2.10
CA ARG A 128 6.51 6.72 -1.75
C ARG A 128 5.17 6.39 -1.10
N THR A 129 4.76 7.17 -0.10
CA THR A 129 3.45 7.02 0.57
C THR A 129 2.30 7.29 -0.40
N SER A 130 2.40 8.32 -1.24
CA SER A 130 1.35 8.63 -2.22
C SER A 130 1.16 7.51 -3.24
N TYR A 131 2.24 6.97 -3.80
CA TYR A 131 2.20 5.83 -4.71
C TYR A 131 1.58 4.59 -4.06
N ARG A 132 1.99 4.26 -2.83
CA ARG A 132 1.40 3.16 -2.06
C ARG A 132 -0.10 3.36 -1.88
N ASN A 133 -0.53 4.55 -1.45
CA ASN A 133 -1.94 4.89 -1.30
C ASN A 133 -2.72 4.71 -2.62
N HIS A 134 -2.17 5.11 -3.76
CA HIS A 134 -2.82 4.94 -5.06
C HIS A 134 -2.95 3.47 -5.48
N ILE A 135 -1.93 2.65 -5.23
CA ILE A 135 -1.96 1.20 -5.48
C ILE A 135 -3.04 0.56 -4.59
N GLU A 136 -3.03 0.86 -3.29
CA GLU A 136 -4.01 0.35 -2.33
C GLU A 136 -5.45 0.77 -2.70
N LEU A 137 -5.68 2.04 -3.04
CA LEU A 137 -6.98 2.52 -3.46
C LEU A 137 -7.46 1.84 -4.75
N SER A 138 -6.55 1.60 -5.71
CA SER A 138 -6.88 0.82 -6.91
C SER A 138 -7.27 -0.61 -6.55
N ALA A 139 -6.52 -1.27 -5.67
CA ALA A 139 -6.83 -2.63 -5.22
C ALA A 139 -8.20 -2.70 -4.51
N ILE A 140 -8.55 -1.69 -3.69
CA ILE A 140 -9.87 -1.56 -3.07
C ILE A 140 -10.97 -1.46 -4.13
N ALA A 141 -10.77 -0.65 -5.17
CA ALA A 141 -11.73 -0.50 -6.27
C ALA A 141 -11.91 -1.82 -7.04
N ASP A 142 -10.82 -2.52 -7.35
CA ASP A 142 -10.84 -3.81 -8.04
C ASP A 142 -11.52 -4.89 -7.19
N ASN A 143 -11.23 -4.93 -5.89
CA ASN A 143 -11.90 -5.84 -4.95
C ASN A 143 -13.42 -5.57 -4.86
N LYS A 144 -13.83 -4.30 -4.72
CA LYS A 144 -15.25 -3.93 -4.72
C LYS A 144 -15.95 -4.31 -6.03
N SER A 145 -15.27 -4.16 -7.16
CA SER A 145 -15.78 -4.59 -8.46
C SER A 145 -15.97 -6.10 -8.52
N ASN A 146 -14.98 -6.88 -8.07
CA ASN A 146 -15.06 -8.34 -8.04
C ASN A 146 -16.21 -8.85 -7.15
N ILE A 147 -16.38 -8.27 -5.96
CA ILE A 147 -17.52 -8.57 -5.08
C ILE A 147 -18.85 -8.33 -5.81
N MET A 148 -18.97 -7.20 -6.51
CA MET A 148 -20.19 -6.83 -7.23
C MET A 148 -20.47 -7.74 -8.43
N ILE A 149 -19.43 -8.19 -9.13
CA ILE A 149 -19.52 -9.20 -10.19
C ILE A 149 -20.03 -10.52 -9.62
N SER A 150 -19.46 -10.99 -8.52
CA SER A 150 -19.84 -12.25 -7.87
C SER A 150 -21.29 -12.23 -7.38
N ILE A 151 -21.72 -11.18 -6.68
CA ILE A 151 -23.11 -11.07 -6.16
C ILE A 151 -24.11 -11.10 -7.32
N ASN A 152 -23.91 -10.28 -8.35
CA ASN A 152 -24.81 -10.27 -9.51
C ASN A 152 -24.80 -11.62 -10.25
N GLY A 153 -23.63 -12.25 -10.40
CA GLY A 153 -23.51 -13.57 -11.02
C GLY A 153 -24.29 -14.65 -10.29
N ILE A 154 -24.20 -14.69 -8.96
CA ILE A 154 -24.94 -15.63 -8.11
C ILE A 154 -26.45 -15.38 -8.23
N ILE A 155 -26.90 -14.13 -8.11
CA ILE A 155 -28.34 -13.79 -8.19
C ILE A 155 -28.90 -14.19 -9.56
N ILE A 156 -28.23 -13.82 -10.65
CA ILE A 156 -28.66 -14.16 -12.01
C ILE A 156 -28.73 -15.68 -12.19
N SER A 157 -27.74 -16.43 -11.70
CA SER A 157 -27.72 -17.89 -11.79
C SER A 157 -28.94 -18.53 -11.08
N ILE A 158 -29.24 -18.10 -9.85
CA ILE A 158 -30.40 -18.60 -9.09
C ILE A 158 -31.72 -18.19 -9.77
N MET A 159 -31.82 -16.95 -10.26
CA MET A 159 -33.01 -16.47 -10.95
C MET A 159 -33.26 -17.26 -12.23
N ILE A 160 -32.26 -17.50 -13.08
CA ILE A 160 -32.43 -18.30 -14.30
C ILE A 160 -32.95 -19.71 -14.00
N ALA A 161 -32.49 -20.34 -12.90
CA ALA A 161 -32.94 -21.67 -12.50
C ALA A 161 -34.39 -21.70 -11.99
N THR A 162 -34.89 -20.61 -11.41
CA THR A 162 -36.17 -20.58 -10.69
C THR A 162 -37.29 -19.86 -11.45
N VAL A 163 -36.95 -18.88 -12.29
CA VAL A 163 -37.87 -18.02 -13.03
C VAL A 163 -38.88 -18.79 -13.90
N PRO A 164 -38.50 -19.79 -14.72
CA PRO A 164 -39.46 -20.46 -15.60
C PRO A 164 -40.60 -21.14 -14.84
N ALA A 165 -40.29 -21.81 -13.72
CA ALA A 165 -41.28 -22.50 -12.91
C ALA A 165 -42.22 -21.51 -12.19
N GLN A 166 -41.68 -20.39 -11.71
CA GLN A 166 -42.47 -19.37 -11.02
C GLN A 166 -43.41 -18.61 -11.97
N ILE A 167 -42.91 -18.20 -13.14
CA ILE A 167 -43.73 -17.47 -14.14
C ILE A 167 -44.84 -18.37 -14.71
N ALA A 168 -44.57 -19.67 -14.89
CA ALA A 168 -45.59 -20.62 -15.33
C ALA A 168 -46.73 -20.78 -14.31
N SER A 169 -46.44 -20.55 -13.02
CA SER A 169 -47.42 -20.67 -11.93
C SER A 169 -48.22 -19.38 -11.73
N ASP A 170 -47.57 -18.22 -11.76
CA ASP A 170 -48.21 -16.91 -11.64
C ASP A 170 -47.52 -15.88 -12.56
N SER A 171 -48.25 -15.44 -13.58
CA SER A 171 -47.75 -14.45 -14.56
C SER A 171 -47.46 -13.09 -13.94
N SER A 172 -48.05 -12.77 -12.78
CA SER A 172 -47.85 -11.51 -12.06
C SER A 172 -46.42 -11.38 -11.52
N LEU A 173 -45.72 -12.50 -11.32
CA LEU A 173 -44.33 -12.52 -10.88
C LEU A 173 -43.36 -12.08 -11.98
N MET A 174 -43.76 -12.02 -13.26
CA MET A 174 -42.85 -11.66 -14.34
C MET A 174 -42.23 -10.25 -14.16
N LEU A 175 -43.01 -9.29 -13.67
CA LEU A 175 -42.57 -7.92 -13.48
C LEU A 175 -41.47 -7.78 -12.39
N PRO A 176 -41.67 -8.25 -11.14
CA PRO A 176 -40.64 -8.13 -10.11
C PRO A 176 -39.34 -8.89 -10.43
N THR A 177 -39.42 -10.08 -11.05
CA THR A 177 -38.23 -10.86 -11.42
C THR A 177 -37.53 -10.28 -12.65
N GLY A 178 -38.27 -9.78 -13.64
CA GLY A 178 -37.71 -9.06 -14.78
C GLY A 178 -36.98 -7.79 -14.36
N LEU A 179 -37.57 -7.01 -13.46
CA LEU A 179 -36.94 -5.80 -12.89
C LEU A 179 -35.62 -6.13 -12.19
N LEU A 180 -35.61 -7.19 -11.36
CA LEU A 180 -34.39 -7.64 -10.69
C LEU A 180 -33.32 -8.07 -11.70
N LEU A 181 -33.68 -8.89 -12.70
CA LEU A 181 -32.74 -9.38 -13.71
C LEU A 181 -32.12 -8.26 -14.52
N VAL A 182 -32.92 -7.29 -14.99
CA VAL A 182 -32.42 -6.14 -15.74
C VAL A 182 -31.48 -5.29 -14.88
N SER A 183 -31.84 -5.04 -13.62
CA SER A 183 -30.99 -4.26 -12.73
C SER A 183 -29.67 -4.96 -12.40
N CYS A 184 -29.69 -6.27 -12.16
CA CYS A 184 -28.48 -7.08 -11.94
C CYS A 184 -27.59 -7.10 -13.19
N MET A 185 -28.19 -7.25 -14.37
CA MET A 185 -27.45 -7.23 -15.65
C MET A 185 -26.76 -5.87 -15.87
N MET A 186 -27.49 -4.77 -15.71
CA MET A 186 -26.93 -3.42 -15.85
C MET A 186 -25.84 -3.16 -14.81
N SER A 187 -26.04 -3.55 -13.56
CA SER A 187 -25.00 -3.46 -12.54
C SER A 187 -23.75 -4.26 -12.91
N LEU A 188 -23.92 -5.50 -13.39
CA LEU A 188 -22.82 -6.37 -13.77
C LEU A 188 -21.99 -5.75 -14.89
N ILE A 189 -22.64 -5.17 -15.91
CA ILE A 189 -21.95 -4.47 -17.01
C ILE A 189 -21.05 -3.36 -16.47
N TYR A 190 -21.56 -2.50 -15.58
CA TYR A 190 -20.75 -1.42 -15.00
C TYR A 190 -19.63 -1.93 -14.09
N SER A 191 -19.83 -3.02 -13.34
CA SER A 191 -18.77 -3.65 -12.56
C SER A 191 -17.67 -4.22 -13.46
N VAL A 192 -18.02 -4.95 -14.52
CA VAL A 192 -17.01 -5.46 -15.48
C VAL A 192 -16.24 -4.31 -16.13
N LEU A 193 -16.91 -3.20 -16.49
CA LEU A 193 -16.24 -2.01 -17.02
C LEU A 193 -15.32 -1.33 -16.01
N ALA A 194 -15.62 -1.41 -14.70
CA ALA A 194 -14.76 -0.87 -13.65
C ALA A 194 -13.50 -1.73 -13.44
N ALA A 195 -13.62 -3.06 -13.57
CA ALA A 195 -12.48 -4.00 -13.50
C ALA A 195 -11.62 -4.01 -14.77
N ARG A 196 -12.12 -3.50 -15.91
CA ARG A 196 -11.40 -3.51 -17.18
C ARG A 196 -10.14 -2.62 -17.10
N PRO A 197 -8.93 -3.17 -17.41
CA PRO A 197 -7.72 -2.37 -17.46
C PRO A 197 -7.78 -1.37 -18.63
N ARG A 198 -7.24 -0.17 -18.42
CA ARG A 198 -7.16 0.87 -19.45
C ARG A 198 -5.72 1.05 -19.87
N VAL A 199 -5.44 0.78 -21.14
CA VAL A 199 -4.15 1.05 -21.78
C VAL A 199 -4.36 2.10 -22.88
N SER A 200 -3.43 3.03 -23.02
CA SER A 200 -3.43 4.03 -24.10
C SER A 200 -2.66 3.47 -25.28
N ASN A 201 -3.16 3.49 -26.51
CA ASN A 201 -2.47 2.88 -27.66
C ASN A 201 -1.57 3.86 -28.45
N GLU A 202 -1.29 5.03 -27.89
CA GLU A 202 -0.49 6.06 -28.56
C GLU A 202 1.00 5.75 -28.40
N LYS A 203 1.75 5.73 -29.51
CA LYS A 203 3.20 5.52 -29.48
C LYS A 203 3.87 6.76 -28.89
N VAL A 204 4.64 6.55 -27.83
CA VAL A 204 5.44 7.59 -27.19
C VAL A 204 6.88 7.49 -27.70
N THR A 205 7.48 8.63 -28.07
CA THR A 205 8.89 8.73 -28.47
C THR A 205 9.75 9.38 -27.38
N LEU A 206 11.07 9.22 -27.46
CA LEU A 206 12.01 9.92 -26.58
C LEU A 206 11.87 11.45 -26.65
N GLU A 207 11.58 11.98 -27.84
CA GLU A 207 11.39 13.42 -28.05
C GLU A 207 10.13 13.95 -27.34
N ASP A 208 9.07 13.15 -27.25
CA ASP A 208 7.86 13.48 -26.49
C ASP A 208 8.14 13.55 -24.97
N VAL A 209 9.04 12.71 -24.48
CA VAL A 209 9.50 12.73 -23.08
C VAL A 209 10.40 13.94 -22.83
N ARG A 210 11.32 14.26 -23.74
CA ARG A 210 12.20 15.45 -23.69
C ARG A 210 11.43 16.76 -23.74
N SER A 211 10.40 16.83 -24.57
CA SER A 211 9.49 17.98 -24.69
C SER A 211 8.43 18.05 -23.59
N ASN A 212 8.46 17.13 -22.61
CA ASN A 212 7.55 17.09 -21.47
C ASN A 212 6.07 16.91 -21.87
N GLN A 213 5.82 16.41 -23.08
CA GLN A 213 4.48 16.09 -23.59
C GLN A 213 4.01 14.74 -23.05
N SER A 214 4.91 13.77 -22.90
CA SER A 214 4.63 12.45 -22.37
C SER A 214 5.35 12.18 -21.05
N ASN A 215 4.66 11.49 -20.14
CA ASN A 215 5.21 11.07 -18.86
C ASN A 215 5.77 9.64 -18.98
N ILE A 216 7.10 9.50 -18.88
CA ILE A 216 7.82 8.23 -18.99
C ILE A 216 7.60 7.28 -17.79
N LEU A 217 7.17 7.80 -16.63
CA LEU A 217 6.89 6.97 -15.45
C LEU A 217 5.51 6.29 -15.53
N PHE A 218 4.62 6.81 -16.38
CA PHE A 218 3.26 6.28 -16.50
C PHE A 218 3.23 5.03 -17.38
N PHE A 219 2.74 3.91 -16.82
CA PHE A 219 2.61 2.63 -17.52
C PHE A 219 1.95 2.73 -18.89
N GLY A 220 0.86 3.51 -19.02
CA GLY A 220 0.14 3.65 -20.28
C GLY A 220 0.92 4.40 -21.37
N ASN A 221 2.09 4.95 -21.08
CA ASN A 221 2.95 5.64 -22.04
C ASN A 221 4.18 4.79 -22.36
N PHE A 222 4.95 4.40 -21.34
CA PHE A 222 6.25 3.77 -21.56
C PHE A 222 6.17 2.38 -22.19
N TYR A 223 5.06 1.66 -22.03
CA TYR A 223 4.93 0.31 -22.60
C TYR A 223 4.95 0.30 -24.14
N THR A 224 4.76 1.47 -24.76
CA THR A 224 4.83 1.66 -26.22
C THR A 224 6.19 2.14 -26.71
N MET A 225 7.09 2.52 -25.80
CA MET A 225 8.42 3.03 -26.13
C MET A 225 9.38 1.89 -26.49
N ASP A 226 10.39 2.21 -27.30
CA ASP A 226 11.53 1.32 -27.46
C ASP A 226 12.34 1.23 -26.15
N ARG A 227 13.00 0.09 -25.93
CA ARG A 227 13.78 -0.15 -24.71
C ARG A 227 14.91 0.85 -24.55
N ASP A 228 15.65 1.14 -25.62
CA ASP A 228 16.84 1.99 -25.56
C ASP A 228 16.43 3.46 -25.37
N ASP A 229 15.33 3.87 -26.01
CA ASP A 229 14.69 5.17 -25.78
C ASP A 229 14.20 5.31 -24.32
N TYR A 230 13.58 4.27 -23.76
CA TYR A 230 13.12 4.28 -22.37
C TYR A 230 14.28 4.43 -21.39
N VAL A 231 15.35 3.64 -21.54
CA VAL A 231 16.53 3.71 -20.67
C VAL A 231 17.17 5.09 -20.76
N THR A 232 17.40 5.59 -21.98
CA THR A 232 17.99 6.91 -22.20
C THR A 232 17.15 8.02 -21.57
N GLY A 233 15.83 8.01 -21.80
CA GLY A 233 14.93 9.02 -21.24
C GLY A 233 14.83 8.95 -19.71
N LEU A 234 14.92 7.75 -19.12
CA LEU A 234 14.90 7.58 -17.67
C LEU A 234 16.21 8.04 -17.03
N GLU A 235 17.36 7.74 -17.63
CA GLU A 235 18.67 8.23 -17.18
C GLU A 235 18.74 9.76 -17.25
N GLU A 236 18.27 10.36 -18.36
CA GLU A 236 18.13 11.82 -18.48
C GLU A 236 17.24 12.40 -17.38
N LEU A 237 16.11 11.75 -17.09
CA LEU A 237 15.20 12.20 -16.03
C LEU A 237 15.82 12.09 -14.64
N MET A 238 16.55 11.01 -14.34
CA MET A 238 17.23 10.80 -13.05
C MET A 238 18.38 11.78 -12.82
N SER A 239 18.96 12.34 -13.88
CA SER A 239 20.03 13.34 -13.79
C SER A 239 19.54 14.73 -13.37
N ASP A 240 18.22 15.00 -13.44
CA ASP A 240 17.59 16.28 -13.10
C ASP A 240 16.47 16.09 -12.06
N SER A 241 16.75 16.44 -10.80
CA SER A 241 15.80 16.25 -9.70
C SER A 241 14.51 17.04 -9.84
N ASP A 242 14.57 18.27 -10.38
CA ASP A 242 13.38 19.12 -10.51
C ASP A 242 12.44 18.56 -11.59
N ARG A 243 13.02 18.11 -12.71
CA ARG A 243 12.29 17.43 -13.77
C ARG A 243 11.73 16.09 -13.31
N LEU A 244 12.49 15.32 -12.52
CA LEU A 244 12.03 14.07 -11.92
C LEU A 244 10.81 14.29 -11.02
N TYR A 245 10.89 15.21 -10.05
CA TYR A 245 9.79 15.47 -9.13
C TYR A 245 8.55 16.02 -9.84
N ASN A 246 8.72 16.88 -10.85
CA ASN A 246 7.60 17.35 -11.68
C ASN A 246 6.93 16.17 -12.41
N THR A 247 7.72 15.28 -12.99
CA THR A 247 7.23 14.08 -13.70
C THR A 247 6.48 13.14 -12.76
N MET A 248 7.01 12.85 -11.57
CA MET A 248 6.33 12.07 -10.54
C MET A 248 5.03 12.73 -10.06
N THR A 249 5.00 14.06 -9.95
CA THR A 249 3.78 14.82 -9.58
C THR A 249 2.68 14.64 -10.63
N ARG A 250 3.03 14.76 -11.92
CA ARG A 250 2.10 14.53 -13.04
C ARG A 250 1.63 13.07 -13.09
N ASP A 251 2.49 12.13 -12.74
CA ASP A 251 2.15 10.72 -12.65
C ASP A 251 1.13 10.43 -11.54
N LEU A 252 1.37 10.93 -10.32
CA LEU A 252 0.42 10.83 -9.21
C LEU A 252 -0.95 11.41 -9.57
N TYR A 253 -0.99 12.57 -10.22
CA TYR A 253 -2.26 13.14 -10.72
C TYR A 253 -2.96 12.20 -11.71
N SER A 254 -2.20 11.63 -12.65
CA SER A 254 -2.73 10.70 -13.67
C SER A 254 -3.29 9.43 -13.04
N LEU A 255 -2.60 8.85 -12.05
CA LEU A 255 -3.09 7.72 -11.25
C LEU A 255 -4.41 8.06 -10.55
N GLY A 256 -4.52 9.26 -9.97
CA GLY A 256 -5.76 9.77 -9.37
C GLY A 256 -6.92 9.88 -10.36
N VAL A 257 -6.67 10.37 -11.58
CA VAL A 257 -7.70 10.48 -12.64
C VAL A 257 -8.20 9.10 -13.09
N VAL A 258 -7.30 8.13 -13.28
CA VAL A 258 -7.66 6.75 -13.63
C VAL A 258 -8.51 6.11 -12.54
N LEU A 259 -8.11 6.29 -11.28
CA LEU A 259 -8.82 5.77 -10.11
C LEU A 259 -10.23 6.40 -9.96
N SER A 260 -10.35 7.71 -10.16
CA SER A 260 -11.64 8.41 -10.14
C SER A 260 -12.63 7.86 -11.18
N LYS A 261 -12.14 7.54 -12.39
CA LYS A 261 -12.95 6.89 -13.43
C LYS A 261 -13.44 5.50 -13.00
N LYS A 262 -12.60 4.68 -12.35
CA LYS A 262 -13.01 3.38 -11.78
C LYS A 262 -14.09 3.56 -10.72
N PHE A 263 -13.89 4.45 -9.75
CA PHE A 263 -14.89 4.70 -8.68
C PHE A 263 -16.21 5.27 -9.20
N LYS A 264 -16.19 6.08 -10.27
CA LYS A 264 -17.42 6.58 -10.89
C LYS A 264 -18.25 5.44 -11.49
N LEU A 265 -17.63 4.53 -12.23
CA LEU A 265 -18.30 3.34 -12.79
C LEU A 265 -18.85 2.44 -11.68
N LEU A 266 -18.02 2.21 -10.65
CA LEU A 266 -18.41 1.40 -9.50
C LEU A 266 -19.62 1.99 -8.76
N ARG A 267 -19.63 3.30 -8.53
CA ARG A 267 -20.78 3.99 -7.91
C ARG A 267 -22.05 3.83 -8.72
N VAL A 268 -21.96 3.92 -10.05
CA VAL A 268 -23.11 3.67 -10.94
C VAL A 268 -23.60 2.23 -10.80
N ALA A 269 -22.70 1.24 -10.80
CA ALA A 269 -23.07 -0.17 -10.60
C ALA A 269 -23.84 -0.39 -9.28
N TYR A 270 -23.28 0.08 -8.15
CA TYR A 270 -23.92 -0.04 -6.84
C TYR A 270 -25.27 0.64 -6.77
N ASN A 271 -25.41 1.84 -7.35
CA ASN A 271 -26.68 2.55 -7.35
C ASN A 271 -27.75 1.81 -8.18
N ILE A 272 -27.39 1.32 -9.36
CA ILE A 272 -28.30 0.54 -10.21
C ILE A 272 -28.77 -0.71 -9.47
N PHE A 273 -27.84 -1.47 -8.87
CA PHE A 273 -28.18 -2.66 -8.11
C PHE A 273 -29.05 -2.36 -6.89
N MET A 274 -28.69 -1.35 -6.10
CA MET A 274 -29.41 -1.00 -4.87
C MET A 274 -30.85 -0.57 -5.19
N VAL A 275 -31.03 0.34 -6.15
CA VAL A 275 -32.35 0.80 -6.56
C VAL A 275 -33.15 -0.34 -7.17
N GLY A 276 -32.53 -1.16 -8.03
CA GLY A 276 -33.19 -2.30 -8.66
C GLY A 276 -33.62 -3.39 -7.67
N LEU A 277 -32.79 -3.69 -6.68
CA LEU A 277 -33.09 -4.65 -5.63
C LEU A 277 -34.27 -4.16 -4.77
N VAL A 278 -34.23 -2.90 -4.31
CA VAL A 278 -35.32 -2.32 -3.51
C VAL A 278 -36.62 -2.29 -4.31
N ALA A 279 -36.58 -1.82 -5.56
CA ALA A 279 -37.76 -1.75 -6.42
C ALA A 279 -38.34 -3.15 -6.73
N SER A 280 -37.49 -4.15 -6.93
CA SER A 280 -37.93 -5.55 -7.11
C SER A 280 -38.59 -6.12 -5.87
N VAL A 281 -37.98 -5.94 -4.69
CA VAL A 281 -38.56 -6.39 -3.42
C VAL A 281 -39.91 -5.71 -3.17
N CYS A 282 -40.02 -4.40 -3.37
CA CYS A 282 -41.29 -3.69 -3.27
C CYS A 282 -42.32 -4.24 -4.27
N SER A 283 -41.92 -4.51 -5.50
CA SER A 283 -42.81 -5.10 -6.51
C SER A 283 -43.26 -6.51 -6.11
N PHE A 284 -42.40 -7.35 -5.53
CA PHE A 284 -42.80 -8.66 -5.01
C PHE A 284 -43.82 -8.54 -3.88
N LEU A 285 -43.61 -7.62 -2.95
CA LEU A 285 -44.55 -7.37 -1.85
C LEU A 285 -45.92 -6.89 -2.36
N ILE A 286 -45.93 -6.02 -3.38
CA ILE A 286 -47.18 -5.55 -3.99
C ILE A 286 -47.94 -6.72 -4.63
N VAL A 287 -47.25 -7.56 -5.41
CA VAL A 287 -47.89 -8.75 -6.00
C VAL A 287 -48.43 -9.68 -4.91
N TYR A 288 -47.66 -9.90 -3.85
CA TYR A 288 -48.07 -10.74 -2.72
C TYR A 288 -49.28 -10.19 -1.94
N LEU A 289 -49.44 -8.87 -1.86
CA LEU A 289 -50.58 -8.25 -1.16
C LEU A 289 -51.86 -8.19 -2.03
N LEU A 290 -51.71 -8.25 -3.36
CA LEU A 290 -52.82 -8.15 -4.32
C LEU A 290 -53.39 -9.52 -4.72
N ASN A 291 -52.60 -10.60 -4.59
CA ASN A 291 -53.01 -11.98 -4.81
C ASN A 291 -53.34 -12.70 -3.49
#